data_AF-A0A1H7E8A4-F1
#
_entry.id   AF-A0A1H7E8A4-F1
#
_cell.length_a   1.000
_cell.length_b   1.000
_cell.length_c   1.000
_cell.angle_alpha   90.00
_cell.angle_beta   90.00
_cell.angle_gamma   90.00
#
_symmetry.space_group_name_H-M   'P 1'
#
loop_
_entity.id
_entity.type
_entity.pdbx_description
1 polymer ?
#
loop_
_entity_poly.entity_id
_entity_poly.type
_entity_poly.pdbx_seq_one_letter_code
_entity_poly.pdbx_strand_id
1 'polypeptide(L)'
;MQFADERLFGGHAAWTQSRAVQASPVSVYSRKQTIRMFEKGELAYRETVLGGCASVEPCRETPLDWMRLDCLESDSRNLVILPSKLQRVIKAQQTTVEKLRVVDETSVEYRIEAPPRLCR
;
A
#
# COMPACT_ATOMS: atom_id res chain seq x y z
N MET A 1 -9.68 -5.31 3.28
CA MET A 1 -9.37 -6.76 3.24
C MET A 1 -10.42 -7.47 4.07
N GLN A 2 -11.38 -8.17 3.44
CA GLN A 2 -12.32 -9.05 4.15
C GLN A 2 -12.78 -10.15 3.17
N PHE A 3 -12.52 -11.40 3.54
CA PHE A 3 -12.59 -12.59 2.69
C PHE A 3 -13.83 -13.47 2.97
N ALA A 4 -14.95 -12.89 3.41
CA ALA A 4 -16.16 -13.66 3.68
C ALA A 4 -17.22 -13.42 2.58
N ASP A 5 -17.61 -14.49 1.87
CA ASP A 5 -18.78 -14.52 0.96
C ASP A 5 -20.12 -14.52 1.73
N GLU A 6 -20.09 -14.26 3.04
CA GLU A 6 -21.26 -14.23 3.92
C GLU A 6 -21.98 -12.87 3.85
N ARG A 7 -23.31 -12.92 3.90
CA ARG A 7 -24.15 -11.73 3.91
C ARG A 7 -23.89 -10.93 5.19
N LEU A 8 -23.28 -9.75 5.05
CA LEU A 8 -23.01 -8.86 6.16
C LEU A 8 -24.30 -8.19 6.67
N PHE A 9 -24.39 -8.02 7.98
CA PHE A 9 -25.48 -7.29 8.65
C PHE A 9 -24.91 -6.12 9.48
N GLY A 10 -25.75 -5.11 9.75
CA GLY A 10 -25.39 -3.96 10.60
C GLY A 10 -24.87 -2.73 9.84
N GLY A 11 -24.41 -1.72 10.59
CA GLY A 11 -24.07 -0.39 10.06
C GLY A 11 -23.01 -0.39 8.96
N HIS A 12 -22.00 -1.26 9.05
CA HIS A 12 -21.00 -1.40 7.99
C HIS A 12 -21.59 -2.02 6.72
N ALA A 13 -22.50 -2.99 6.84
CA ALA A 13 -23.20 -3.57 5.70
C ALA A 13 -24.07 -2.51 4.98
N ALA A 14 -24.80 -1.70 5.74
CA ALA A 14 -25.55 -0.57 5.20
C ALA A 14 -24.64 0.47 4.52
N TRP A 15 -23.47 0.75 5.12
CA TRP A 15 -22.46 1.64 4.55
C TRP A 15 -21.89 1.11 3.23
N THR A 16 -21.55 -0.19 3.13
CA THR A 16 -21.05 -0.79 1.88
C THR A 16 -22.06 -0.71 0.73
N GLN A 17 -23.37 -0.67 1.03
CA GLN A 17 -24.45 -0.50 0.06
C GLN A 17 -24.80 0.97 -0.20
N SER A 18 -24.16 1.91 0.50
CA SER A 18 -24.45 3.33 0.37
C SER A 18 -23.95 3.90 -0.95
N ARG A 19 -24.61 4.97 -1.42
CA ARG A 19 -24.17 5.72 -2.60
C ARG A 19 -22.76 6.29 -2.47
N ALA A 20 -22.32 6.61 -1.25
CA ALA A 20 -20.97 7.11 -0.99
C ALA A 20 -19.89 6.05 -1.27
N VAL A 21 -20.18 4.78 -0.98
CA VAL A 21 -19.27 3.66 -1.29
C VAL A 21 -19.37 3.26 -2.76
N GLN A 22 -20.56 3.27 -3.37
CA GLN A 22 -20.71 3.03 -4.80
C GLN A 22 -20.03 4.10 -5.67
N ALA A 23 -19.96 5.34 -5.18
CA ALA A 23 -19.25 6.44 -5.81
C ALA A 23 -17.78 6.55 -5.37
N SER A 24 -17.33 5.71 -4.42
CA SER A 24 -15.95 5.68 -3.96
C SER A 24 -15.07 4.97 -5.00
N PRO A 25 -13.81 5.40 -5.20
CA PRO A 25 -12.84 4.64 -5.98
C PRO A 25 -12.52 3.27 -5.37
N VAL A 26 -12.94 3.01 -4.13
CA VAL A 26 -12.83 1.70 -3.47
C VAL A 26 -13.99 0.81 -3.94
N SER A 27 -13.74 0.01 -4.97
CA SER A 27 -14.73 -0.93 -5.50
C SER A 27 -14.99 -2.09 -4.53
N VAL A 28 -16.27 -2.38 -4.25
CA VAL A 28 -16.71 -3.51 -3.41
C VAL A 28 -17.09 -4.70 -4.30
N TYR A 29 -16.13 -5.24 -5.06
CA TYR A 29 -16.33 -6.48 -5.83
C TYR A 29 -15.77 -7.68 -5.06
N SER A 30 -16.39 -8.85 -5.21
CA SER A 30 -15.80 -10.10 -4.73
C SER A 30 -14.55 -10.42 -5.55
N ARG A 31 -13.57 -11.12 -4.96
CA ARG A 31 -12.32 -11.52 -5.65
C ARG A 31 -12.60 -12.20 -7.01
N LYS A 32 -13.58 -13.12 -7.04
CA LYS A 32 -13.96 -13.83 -8.27
C LYS A 32 -14.53 -12.89 -9.33
N GLN A 33 -15.33 -11.90 -8.93
CA GLN A 33 -15.89 -10.92 -9.85
C GLN A 33 -14.79 -9.98 -10.39
N THR A 34 -13.88 -9.51 -9.53
CA THR A 34 -12.73 -8.69 -9.92
C THR A 34 -11.85 -9.41 -10.95
N ILE A 35 -11.54 -10.70 -10.73
CA ILE A 35 -10.75 -11.51 -11.67
C ILE A 35 -11.45 -11.61 -13.03
N ARG A 36 -12.77 -11.90 -13.05
CA ARG A 36 -13.53 -11.97 -14.31
C ARG A 36 -13.57 -10.65 -15.07
N MET A 37 -13.75 -9.52 -14.37
CA MET A 37 -13.74 -8.19 -14.98
C MET A 37 -12.36 -7.85 -15.54
N PHE A 38 -11.29 -8.25 -14.85
CA PHE A 38 -9.92 -8.11 -15.34
C PHE A 38 -9.66 -8.95 -16.61
N GLU A 39 -10.02 -10.24 -16.60
CA GLU A 39 -9.86 -11.13 -17.76
C GLU A 39 -10.62 -10.63 -19.00
N LYS A 40 -11.74 -9.93 -18.79
CA LYS A 40 -12.54 -9.30 -19.86
C LYS A 40 -12.03 -7.92 -20.29
N GLY A 41 -11.03 -7.35 -19.60
CA GLY A 41 -10.55 -5.99 -19.84
C GLY A 41 -11.50 -4.88 -19.35
N GLU A 42 -12.49 -5.23 -18.53
CA GLU A 42 -13.46 -4.28 -17.95
C GLU A 42 -12.90 -3.53 -16.72
N LEU A 43 -11.84 -4.07 -16.11
CA LEU A 43 -11.15 -3.49 -14.96
C LEU A 43 -9.64 -3.68 -15.16
N ALA A 44 -8.84 -2.62 -14.98
CA ALA A 44 -7.41 -2.81 -14.81
C ALA A 44 -7.15 -3.43 -13.44
N TYR A 45 -6.38 -4.50 -13.38
CA TYR A 45 -6.00 -5.14 -12.11
C TYR A 45 -4.54 -5.53 -12.17
N ARG A 46 -3.78 -5.08 -11.18
CA ARG A 46 -2.39 -5.49 -10.96
C ARG A 46 -2.23 -5.95 -9.53
N GLU A 47 -1.80 -7.19 -9.34
CA GLU A 47 -1.52 -7.70 -8.01
C GLU A 47 -0.37 -6.93 -7.34
N THR A 48 -0.57 -6.58 -6.07
CA THR A 48 0.41 -5.89 -5.22
C THR A 48 0.59 -6.68 -3.93
N VAL A 49 1.64 -6.36 -3.19
CA VAL A 49 1.97 -7.01 -1.92
C VAL A 49 0.91 -6.82 -0.83
N LEU A 50 0.00 -5.85 -1.01
CA LEU A 50 -1.10 -5.57 -0.08
C LEU A 50 -2.48 -5.91 -0.65
N GLY A 51 -2.56 -6.49 -1.84
CA GLY A 51 -3.81 -6.80 -2.53
C GLY A 51 -3.73 -6.56 -4.02
N GLY A 52 -4.57 -5.67 -4.55
CA GLY A 52 -4.59 -5.37 -5.98
C GLY A 52 -4.82 -3.89 -6.24
N CYS A 53 -4.12 -3.37 -7.23
CA CYS A 53 -4.28 -2.01 -7.76
C CYS A 53 -5.26 -2.05 -8.93
N ALA A 54 -6.28 -1.20 -8.88
CA ALA A 54 -7.26 -1.05 -9.98
C ALA A 54 -6.87 0.05 -11.00
N SER A 55 -5.73 0.71 -10.79
CA SER A 55 -5.26 1.82 -11.62
C SER A 55 -4.36 1.32 -12.75
N VAL A 56 -4.51 1.93 -13.93
CA VAL A 56 -3.56 1.80 -15.06
C VAL A 56 -2.37 2.75 -14.93
N GLU A 57 -2.46 3.74 -14.05
CA GLU A 57 -1.40 4.73 -13.85
C GLU A 57 -0.20 4.13 -13.10
N PRO A 58 1.03 4.64 -13.35
CA PRO A 58 2.19 4.29 -12.55
C PRO A 58 1.95 4.53 -11.06
N CYS A 59 2.41 3.61 -10.21
CA CYS A 59 2.35 3.79 -8.77
C CYS A 59 3.26 4.96 -8.37
N ARG A 60 2.67 6.01 -7.79
CA ARG A 60 3.41 7.20 -7.31
C ARG A 60 3.70 7.17 -5.80
N GLU A 61 3.11 6.22 -5.08
CA GLU A 61 3.15 6.15 -3.62
C GLU A 61 3.64 4.78 -3.16
N THR A 62 4.26 4.75 -1.98
CA THR A 62 4.65 3.49 -1.34
C THR A 62 3.39 2.73 -0.90
N PRO A 63 3.40 1.38 -0.95
CA PRO A 63 2.24 0.58 -0.54
C PRO A 63 1.83 0.84 0.91
N LEU A 64 2.81 1.14 1.78
CA LEU A 64 2.63 1.45 3.19
C LEU A 64 3.45 2.70 3.53
N ASP A 65 2.75 3.77 3.93
CA ASP A 65 3.35 4.92 4.60
C ASP A 65 3.20 4.75 6.12
N TRP A 66 4.03 3.87 6.69
CA TRP A 66 3.99 3.55 8.13
C TRP A 66 4.83 4.52 8.96
N MET A 67 5.86 5.11 8.37
CA MET A 67 6.62 6.22 8.95
C MET A 67 6.24 7.46 8.17
N ARG A 68 5.35 8.28 8.71
CA ARG A 68 5.01 9.59 8.14
C ARG A 68 6.27 10.47 8.09
N LEU A 69 7.05 10.36 7.01
CA LEU A 69 8.33 11.07 6.83
C LEU A 69 8.13 12.52 6.37
N ASP A 70 6.89 12.90 6.03
CA ASP A 70 6.50 14.24 5.57
C ASP A 70 7.10 15.36 6.44
N CYS A 71 7.10 15.17 7.76
CA CYS A 71 7.62 16.15 8.72
C CYS A 71 9.15 16.30 8.68
N LEU A 72 9.87 15.23 8.30
CA LEU A 72 11.33 15.24 8.10
C LEU A 72 11.70 15.88 6.76
N GLU A 73 10.88 15.70 5.73
CA GLU A 73 11.15 16.24 4.38
C GLU A 73 10.77 17.72 4.23
N SER A 74 9.77 18.18 4.98
CA SER A 74 9.20 19.53 4.86
C SER A 74 9.79 20.57 5.84
N ASP A 75 10.86 20.24 6.57
CA ASP A 75 11.44 21.11 7.63
C ASP A 75 10.36 21.69 8.57
N SER A 76 9.52 20.80 9.10
CA SER A 76 8.40 21.18 9.96
C SER A 76 8.87 21.93 11.22
N ARG A 77 8.29 23.10 11.48
CA ARG A 77 8.67 23.99 12.61
C ARG A 77 8.61 23.34 14.01
N ASN A 78 7.79 22.30 14.16
CA ASN A 78 7.56 21.59 15.43
C ASN A 78 8.21 20.19 15.45
N LEU A 79 9.15 19.91 14.54
CA LEU A 79 9.84 18.64 14.48
C LEU A 79 10.77 18.48 15.69
N VAL A 80 10.46 17.52 16.55
CA VAL A 80 11.31 17.15 17.70
C VAL A 80 12.00 15.83 17.40
N ILE A 81 13.29 15.88 17.09
CA ILE A 81 14.11 14.69 16.78
C ILE A 81 15.38 14.68 17.60
N LEU A 82 15.90 13.48 17.88
CA LEU A 82 17.24 13.29 18.41
C LEU A 82 18.15 12.79 17.27
N PRO A 83 19.09 13.60 16.76
CA PRO A 83 19.88 13.24 15.58
C PRO A 83 20.61 11.90 15.71
N SER A 84 21.13 11.60 16.90
CA SER A 84 21.81 10.33 17.18
C SER A 84 20.90 9.11 17.07
N LYS A 85 19.62 9.22 17.44
CA LYS A 85 18.63 8.14 17.26
C LYS A 85 18.23 8.00 15.80
N LEU A 86 18.03 9.12 15.09
CA LEU A 86 17.71 9.09 13.67
C LEU A 86 18.81 8.39 12.87
N GLN A 87 20.08 8.72 13.12
CA GLN A 87 21.22 8.06 12.47
C GLN A 87 21.28 6.56 12.76
N ARG A 88 20.94 6.13 13.98
CA ARG A 88 20.85 4.70 14.33
C ARG A 88 19.77 3.98 13.54
N VAL A 89 18.59 4.60 13.38
CA VAL A 89 17.49 4.04 12.59
C VAL A 89 17.88 3.94 11.12
N ILE A 90 18.49 4.99 10.54
CA ILE A 90 18.97 4.98 9.15
C ILE A 90 19.95 3.81 8.92
N LYS A 91 20.92 3.63 9.82
CA LYS A 91 21.91 2.55 9.71
C LYS A 91 21.27 1.16 9.84
N ALA A 92 20.32 1.00 10.76
CA ALA A 92 19.58 -0.25 10.92
C ALA A 92 18.78 -0.57 9.65
N GLN A 93 18.09 0.42 9.08
CA GLN A 93 17.30 0.26 7.86
C GLN A 93 18.17 -0.15 6.66
N GLN A 94 19.30 0.52 6.45
CA GLN A 94 20.27 0.17 5.39
C GLN A 94 20.77 -1.27 5.53
N THR A 95 21.04 -1.70 6.78
CA THR A 95 21.48 -3.08 7.06
C THR A 95 20.38 -4.10 6.74
N THR A 96 19.12 -3.80 7.09
CA THR A 96 17.98 -4.65 6.77
C THR A 96 17.79 -4.80 5.26
N VAL A 97 17.81 -3.68 4.53
CA VAL A 97 17.69 -3.68 3.07
C VAL A 97 18.77 -4.52 2.41
N GLU A 98 20.04 -4.38 2.83
CA GLU A 98 21.14 -5.15 2.27
C GLU A 98 21.02 -6.66 2.57
N LYS A 99 20.56 -7.02 3.78
CA LYS A 99 20.30 -8.42 4.13
C LYS A 99 19.22 -9.03 3.23
N LEU A 100 18.12 -8.31 3.02
CA LEU A 100 17.03 -8.76 2.16
C LEU A 100 17.48 -8.88 0.70
N ARG A 101 18.32 -7.95 0.24
CA ARG A 101 18.92 -7.98 -1.10
C ARG A 101 19.71 -9.26 -1.34
N VAL A 102 20.56 -9.64 -0.39
CA VAL A 102 21.40 -10.86 -0.48
C VAL A 102 20.56 -12.14 -0.45
N VAL A 103 19.43 -12.13 0.27
CA VAL A 103 18.53 -13.28 0.34
C VAL A 103 17.80 -13.47 -0.98
N ASP A 104 17.08 -12.44 -1.45
CA ASP A 104 16.32 -12.48 -2.69
C ASP A 104 15.86 -11.06 -3.09
N GLU A 105 16.42 -10.54 -4.19
CA GLU A 105 16.08 -9.21 -4.73
C GLU A 105 14.67 -9.16 -5.37
N THR A 106 14.04 -10.32 -5.60
CA THR A 106 12.66 -10.41 -6.12
C THR A 106 11.63 -10.56 -5.01
N SER A 107 12.08 -10.79 -3.77
CA SER A 107 11.23 -11.00 -2.60
C SER A 107 10.34 -9.80 -2.33
N VAL A 108 9.17 -10.08 -1.76
CA VAL A 108 8.20 -9.05 -1.37
C VAL A 108 8.80 -8.13 -0.31
N GLU A 109 9.52 -8.72 0.64
CA GLU A 109 10.20 -8.05 1.74
C GLU A 109 11.23 -7.06 1.22
N TYR A 110 12.11 -7.47 0.30
CA TYR A 110 13.08 -6.57 -0.30
C TYR A 110 12.39 -5.42 -1.05
N ARG A 111 11.37 -5.71 -1.84
CA ARG A 111 10.64 -4.70 -2.63
C ARG A 111 9.87 -3.69 -1.77
N ILE A 112 9.46 -4.06 -0.56
CA ILE A 112 8.81 -3.16 0.40
C ILE A 112 9.84 -2.27 1.10
N GLU A 113 10.95 -2.86 1.56
CA GLU A 113 11.97 -2.17 2.37
C GLU A 113 12.95 -1.34 1.53
N ALA A 114 13.17 -1.73 0.28
CA ALA A 114 13.90 -0.99 -0.74
C ALA A 114 12.92 -0.44 -1.78
N PRO A 115 11.98 0.45 -1.40
CA PRO A 115 11.04 0.98 -2.35
C PRO A 115 11.81 1.65 -3.49
N PRO A 116 11.39 1.49 -4.75
CA PRO A 116 12.03 2.17 -5.86
C PRO A 116 12.06 3.66 -5.54
N ARG A 117 13.27 4.22 -5.43
CA ARG A 117 13.50 5.66 -5.40
C ARG A 117 13.21 6.22 -6.78
N LEU A 118 11.97 6.18 -7.25
CA LEU A 118 11.55 6.81 -8.50
C LEU A 118 10.04 6.78 -8.60
N CYS A 119 9.43 7.84 -8.08
CA CYS A 119 8.30 8.54 -8.68
C CYS A 119 8.30 9.93 -8.02
N ARG A 120 9.13 10.82 -8.56
CA ARG A 120 9.00 12.26 -8.33
C ARG A 120 8.02 12.81 -9.35
#